data_AF-A0A512DVJ1-F1
#
_entry.id   AF-A0A512DVJ1-F1
#
_cell.length_a   1.000
_cell.length_b   1.000
_cell.length_c   1.000
_cell.angle_alpha   90.00
_cell.angle_beta   90.00
_cell.angle_gamma   90.00
#
_symmetry.space_group_name_H-M   'P 1'
#
loop_
_entity.id
_entity.type
_entity.pdbx_description
1 polymer ?
#
loop_
_entity_poly.entity_id
_entity_poly.type
_entity_poly.pdbx_seq_one_letter_code
_entity_poly.pdbx_strand_id
1 'polypeptide(L)'
;MSDVAAAHRELIRLAACMAESSAIVLTSAGQITDDEDLKMLEWISTSIAALQELTGQGDATLLQDRPHRHAIRNFLNAIKGGALLLTEGAPDNGLDAAGPAARAAEEMVAHSDAILACLDEVKQGAGQA
;
A
#
# COMPACT_ATOMS: atom_id res chain seq x y z
N MET A 1 23.37 -12.00 -4.49
CA MET A 1 23.40 -10.58 -4.08
C MET A 1 22.57 -9.64 -4.96
N SER A 2 22.13 -10.02 -6.17
CA SER A 2 21.38 -9.13 -7.09
C SER A 2 19.88 -9.01 -6.83
N ASP A 3 19.29 -9.91 -6.04
CA ASP A 3 17.82 -10.00 -5.87
C ASP A 3 17.28 -8.95 -4.86
N VAL A 4 17.86 -8.88 -3.66
CA VAL A 4 17.40 -7.98 -2.59
C VAL A 4 17.48 -6.49 -2.98
N ALA A 5 18.52 -6.08 -3.71
CA ALA A 5 18.65 -4.70 -4.17
C ALA A 5 17.65 -4.35 -5.29
N ALA A 6 17.27 -5.33 -6.13
CA ALA A 6 16.23 -5.15 -7.14
C ALA A 6 14.85 -5.07 -6.48
N ALA A 7 14.58 -5.99 -5.54
CA ALA A 7 13.37 -5.96 -4.71
C ALA A 7 13.23 -4.62 -3.98
N HIS A 8 14.30 -4.10 -3.38
CA HIS A 8 14.27 -2.81 -2.69
C HIS A 8 13.92 -1.64 -3.61
N ARG A 9 14.50 -1.58 -4.82
CA ARG A 9 14.14 -0.55 -5.81
C ARG A 9 12.69 -0.67 -6.26
N GLU A 10 12.21 -1.90 -6.43
CA GLU A 10 10.84 -2.14 -6.83
C GLU A 10 9.85 -1.78 -5.72
N LEU A 11 10.21 -2.04 -4.45
CA LEU A 11 9.45 -1.58 -3.28
C LEU A 11 9.32 -0.06 -3.25
N ILE A 12 10.42 0.68 -3.45
CA ILE A 12 10.41 2.14 -3.52
C ILE A 12 9.49 2.62 -4.65
N ARG A 13 9.62 2.02 -5.85
CA ARG A 13 8.80 2.38 -7.01
C ARG A 13 7.32 2.15 -6.74
N LEU A 14 6.95 0.98 -6.20
CA LEU A 14 5.56 0.63 -5.90
C LEU A 14 4.99 1.47 -4.76
N ALA A 15 5.78 1.79 -3.73
CA ALA A 15 5.35 2.69 -2.65
C ALA A 15 5.08 4.11 -3.17
N ALA A 16 5.85 4.59 -4.14
CA ALA A 16 5.57 5.86 -4.82
C ALA A 16 4.27 5.80 -5.65
N CYS A 17 4.06 4.75 -6.45
CA CYS A 17 2.81 4.56 -7.20
C CYS A 17 1.58 4.47 -6.27
N MET A 18 1.72 3.80 -5.12
CA MET A 18 0.67 3.73 -4.11
C MET A 18 0.33 5.11 -3.52
N ALA A 19 1.34 5.96 -3.29
CA ALA A 19 1.11 7.32 -2.82
C ALA A 19 0.41 8.20 -3.87
N GLU A 20 0.75 8.06 -5.16
CA GLU A 20 0.05 8.74 -6.25
C GLU A 20 -1.42 8.32 -6.32
N SER A 21 -1.70 7.01 -6.25
CA SER A 21 -3.05 6.46 -6.24
C SER A 21 -3.84 6.97 -5.03
N SER A 22 -3.23 6.94 -3.84
CA SER A 22 -3.88 7.45 -2.63
C SER A 22 -4.16 8.95 -2.68
N ALA A 23 -3.33 9.75 -3.34
CA ALA A 23 -3.61 11.17 -3.50
C ALA A 23 -4.93 11.39 -4.26
N ILE A 24 -5.20 10.60 -5.30
CA ILE A 24 -6.46 10.65 -6.05
C ILE A 24 -7.64 10.31 -5.12
N VAL A 25 -7.54 9.24 -4.34
CA VAL A 25 -8.58 8.86 -3.37
C VAL A 25 -8.81 9.98 -2.34
N LEU A 26 -7.75 10.56 -1.78
CA LEU A 26 -7.85 11.65 -0.79
C LEU A 26 -8.53 12.90 -1.36
N THR A 27 -8.37 13.22 -2.65
CA THR A 27 -9.11 14.34 -3.26
C THR A 27 -10.62 14.11 -3.34
N SER A 28 -11.08 12.86 -3.24
CA SER A 28 -12.50 12.51 -3.19
C SER A 28 -13.12 12.58 -1.80
N ALA A 29 -12.36 12.95 -0.75
CA ALA A 29 -12.89 13.05 0.61
C ALA A 29 -14.15 13.92 0.74
N GLY A 30 -14.28 14.98 -0.08
CA GLY A 30 -15.48 15.82 -0.10
C GLY A 30 -16.73 15.17 -0.72
N GLN A 31 -16.60 13.98 -1.30
CA GLN A 31 -17.70 13.19 -1.88
C GLN A 31 -18.15 12.07 -0.93
N ILE A 32 -17.29 11.68 0.02
CA ILE A 32 -17.58 10.61 0.98
C ILE A 32 -18.59 11.11 2.01
N THR A 33 -19.67 10.35 2.17
CA THR A 33 -20.77 10.68 3.08
C THR A 33 -20.76 9.86 4.38
N ASP A 34 -19.93 8.83 4.46
CA ASP A 34 -19.76 7.99 5.65
C ASP A 34 -18.53 8.44 6.47
N ASP A 35 -18.75 8.75 7.76
CA ASP A 35 -17.71 9.19 8.68
C ASP A 35 -16.64 8.11 8.96
N GLU A 36 -17.02 6.83 8.90
CA GLU A 36 -16.06 5.73 9.07
C GLU A 36 -15.14 5.62 7.84
N ASP A 37 -15.67 5.85 6.63
CA ASP A 37 -14.88 5.90 5.40
C ASP A 37 -13.91 7.09 5.40
N LEU A 38 -14.31 8.24 5.96
CA LEU A 38 -13.40 9.38 6.16
C LEU A 38 -12.26 9.05 7.13
N LYS A 39 -12.54 8.36 8.24
CA LYS A 39 -11.47 7.89 9.16
C LYS A 39 -10.56 6.87 8.49
N MET A 40 -11.11 6.00 7.63
CA MET A 40 -10.29 5.07 6.85
C MET A 40 -9.31 5.80 5.93
N LEU A 41 -9.72 6.92 5.31
CA LEU A 41 -8.79 7.73 4.51
C LEU A 41 -7.61 8.26 5.34
N GLU A 42 -7.84 8.68 6.57
CA GLU A 42 -6.77 9.12 7.48
C GLU A 42 -5.81 7.98 7.82
N TRP A 43 -6.34 6.77 8.05
CA TRP A 43 -5.53 5.57 8.32
C TRP A 43 -4.73 5.12 7.10
N ILE A 44 -5.32 5.15 5.91
CA ILE A 44 -4.63 4.87 4.64
C ILE A 44 -3.47 5.85 4.45
N SER A 45 -3.74 7.15 4.58
CA SER A 45 -2.74 8.21 4.45
C SER A 45 -1.56 8.00 5.40
N THR A 46 -1.85 7.75 6.69
CA THR A 46 -0.84 7.47 7.71
C THR A 46 -0.02 6.22 7.38
N SER A 47 -0.68 5.15 6.92
CA SER A 47 -0.02 3.89 6.58
C SER A 47 0.89 4.02 5.35
N ILE A 48 0.51 4.84 4.37
CA ILE A 48 1.33 5.11 3.18
C ILE A 48 2.56 5.93 3.55
N ALA A 49 2.41 6.95 4.40
CA ALA A 49 3.56 7.71 4.89
C ALA A 49 4.56 6.80 5.61
N ALA A 50 4.09 5.91 6.49
CA ALA A 50 4.93 4.94 7.17
C ALA A 50 5.57 3.92 6.20
N LEU A 51 4.85 3.48 5.17
CA LEU A 51 5.39 2.60 4.13
C LEU A 51 6.51 3.30 3.33
N GLN A 52 6.31 4.56 2.94
CA GLN A 52 7.33 5.35 2.24
C GLN A 52 8.56 5.57 3.10
N GLU A 53 8.38 5.81 4.40
CA GLU A 53 9.50 5.92 5.34
C GLU A 53 10.29 4.62 5.42
N LEU A 54 9.61 3.48 5.60
CA LEU A 54 10.25 2.17 5.71
C LEU A 54 10.98 1.75 4.42
N THR A 55 10.37 1.98 3.27
CA THR A 55 10.96 1.64 1.96
C THR A 55 12.00 2.64 1.49
N GLY A 56 11.97 3.89 1.99
CA GLY A 56 12.95 4.93 1.72
C GLY A 56 14.24 4.80 2.53
N GLN A 57 14.31 3.87 3.49
CA GLN A 57 15.54 3.59 4.24
C GLN A 57 16.63 3.11 3.26
N GLY A 58 17.76 3.80 3.21
CA GLY A 58 18.78 3.62 2.16
C GLY A 58 19.52 2.28 2.16
N ASP A 59 19.16 1.34 3.06
CA ASP A 59 19.81 0.04 3.20
C ASP A 59 18.87 -1.10 2.77
N ALA A 60 19.11 -1.63 1.57
CA ALA A 60 18.36 -2.75 1.04
C ALA A 60 18.48 -4.04 1.88
N THR A 61 19.54 -4.17 2.70
CA THR A 61 19.73 -5.36 3.54
C THR A 61 18.69 -5.46 4.66
N LEU A 62 18.00 -4.36 4.99
CA LEU A 62 16.87 -4.36 5.92
C LEU A 62 15.73 -5.27 5.46
N LEU A 63 15.58 -5.52 4.16
CA LEU A 63 14.61 -6.49 3.66
C LEU A 63 14.92 -7.93 4.06
N GLN A 64 16.15 -8.24 4.49
CA GLN A 64 16.50 -9.54 5.06
C GLN A 64 16.05 -9.68 6.52
N ASP A 65 15.81 -8.56 7.21
CA ASP A 65 15.31 -8.56 8.56
C ASP A 65 13.81 -8.90 8.63
N ARG A 66 13.47 -9.85 9.50
CA ARG A 66 12.08 -10.34 9.64
C ARG A 66 11.16 -9.26 10.22
N PRO A 67 11.50 -8.60 11.34
CA PRO A 67 10.76 -7.44 11.85
C PRO A 67 10.48 -6.37 10.79
N HIS A 68 11.49 -5.97 10.01
CA HIS A 68 11.32 -4.97 8.97
C HIS A 68 10.31 -5.40 7.90
N ARG A 69 10.45 -6.62 7.35
CA ARG A 69 9.44 -7.16 6.40
C ARG A 69 8.05 -7.24 7.03
N HIS A 70 7.94 -7.61 8.29
CA HIS A 70 6.65 -7.71 8.97
C HIS A 70 5.97 -6.34 9.14
N ALA A 71 6.74 -5.30 9.48
CA ALA A 71 6.22 -3.94 9.57
C ALA A 71 5.66 -3.47 8.21
N ILE A 72 6.41 -3.69 7.12
CA ILE A 72 5.93 -3.38 5.76
C ILE A 72 4.62 -4.13 5.47
N ARG A 73 4.55 -5.44 5.72
CA ARG A 73 3.31 -6.23 5.50
C ARG A 73 2.12 -5.70 6.28
N ASN A 74 2.30 -5.27 7.52
CA ASN A 74 1.20 -4.74 8.33
C ASN A 74 0.62 -3.47 7.73
N PHE A 75 1.47 -2.53 7.27
CA PHE A 75 0.99 -1.33 6.58
C PHE A 75 0.32 -1.66 5.25
N LEU A 76 0.86 -2.59 4.46
CA LEU A 76 0.23 -3.02 3.21
C LEU A 76 -1.15 -3.65 3.43
N ASN A 77 -1.32 -4.48 4.46
CA ASN A 77 -2.61 -5.07 4.79
C ASN A 77 -3.62 -4.00 5.24
N ALA A 78 -3.18 -2.99 5.99
CA ALA A 78 -4.04 -1.87 6.37
C ALA A 78 -4.48 -1.04 5.15
N ILE A 79 -3.54 -0.72 4.25
CA ILE A 79 -3.83 0.02 3.02
C ILE A 79 -4.78 -0.77 2.12
N LYS A 80 -4.48 -2.06 1.89
CA LYS A 80 -5.33 -2.96 1.10
C LYS A 80 -6.73 -3.09 1.70
N GLY A 81 -6.83 -3.32 3.00
CA GLY A 81 -8.12 -3.43 3.70
C GLY A 81 -8.95 -2.16 3.58
N GLY A 82 -8.34 -1.00 3.81
CA GLY A 82 -9.01 0.29 3.66
C GLY A 82 -9.44 0.56 2.21
N ALA A 83 -8.58 0.28 1.23
CA ALA A 83 -8.90 0.46 -0.19
C ALA A 83 -10.05 -0.44 -0.64
N LEU A 84 -10.06 -1.71 -0.22
CA LEU A 84 -11.17 -2.63 -0.49
C LEU A 84 -12.46 -2.16 0.17
N LEU A 85 -12.42 -1.68 1.42
CA LEU A 85 -13.62 -1.16 2.07
C LEU A 85 -14.14 0.12 1.39
N LEU A 86 -13.28 0.94 0.77
CA LEU A 86 -13.74 2.11 0.02
C LEU A 86 -14.45 1.73 -1.31
N THR A 87 -14.05 0.64 -1.96
CA THR A 87 -14.62 0.22 -3.26
C THR A 87 -15.72 -0.83 -3.14
N GLU A 88 -15.64 -1.72 -2.15
CA GLU A 88 -16.60 -2.80 -1.87
C GLU A 88 -17.55 -2.48 -0.70
N GLY A 89 -17.28 -1.39 0.04
CA GLY A 89 -18.03 -0.99 1.23
C GLY A 89 -19.45 -0.51 0.97
N ALA A 90 -20.05 0.09 2.00
CA ALA A 90 -21.49 0.32 2.08
C ALA A 90 -22.04 0.90 0.77
N PRO A 91 -23.09 0.28 0.17
CA PRO A 91 -23.81 0.93 -0.91
C PRO A 91 -24.25 2.29 -0.35
N ASP A 92 -23.82 3.38 -0.98
CA ASP A 92 -24.06 4.78 -0.59
C ASP A 92 -22.95 5.48 0.22
N ASN A 93 -21.70 5.03 0.18
CA ASN A 93 -20.58 5.83 0.72
C ASN A 93 -20.28 7.12 -0.06
N GLY A 94 -20.96 7.35 -1.18
CA GLY A 94 -20.88 8.58 -1.98
C GLY A 94 -19.81 8.54 -3.09
N LEU A 95 -18.99 7.48 -3.17
CA LEU A 95 -18.01 7.31 -4.24
C LEU A 95 -18.67 6.79 -5.53
N ASP A 96 -18.30 7.38 -6.67
CA ASP A 96 -18.63 6.83 -7.98
C ASP A 96 -17.78 5.58 -8.23
N ALA A 97 -18.43 4.41 -8.29
CA ALA A 97 -17.79 3.12 -8.55
C ALA A 97 -17.06 3.05 -9.90
N ALA A 98 -17.41 3.89 -10.88
CA ALA A 98 -16.70 3.97 -12.16
C ALA A 98 -15.68 5.13 -12.20
N GLY A 99 -15.63 5.92 -11.14
CA GLY A 99 -14.89 7.17 -11.05
C GLY A 99 -13.39 6.98 -10.77
N PRO A 100 -12.62 8.08 -10.84
CA PRO A 100 -11.17 8.05 -10.62
C PRO A 100 -10.77 7.52 -9.24
N ALA A 101 -11.55 7.81 -8.20
CA ALA A 101 -11.27 7.38 -6.83
C ALA A 101 -11.40 5.86 -6.66
N ALA A 102 -12.46 5.25 -7.22
CA ALA A 102 -12.64 3.80 -7.19
C ALA A 102 -11.49 3.08 -7.91
N ARG A 103 -11.12 3.55 -9.12
CA ARG A 103 -9.97 2.99 -9.86
C ARG A 103 -8.66 3.14 -9.13
N ALA A 104 -8.41 4.29 -8.51
CA ALA A 104 -7.20 4.52 -7.74
C ALA A 104 -7.13 3.62 -6.49
N ALA A 105 -8.26 3.37 -5.84
CA ALA A 105 -8.32 2.41 -4.73
C ALA A 105 -8.05 0.97 -5.21
N GLU A 106 -8.57 0.56 -6.37
CA GLU A 106 -8.21 -0.72 -6.99
C GLU A 106 -6.71 -0.82 -7.33
N GLU A 107 -6.11 0.26 -7.83
CA GLU A 107 -4.67 0.34 -8.09
C GLU A 107 -3.85 0.22 -6.79
N MET A 108 -4.30 0.81 -5.69
CA MET A 108 -3.67 0.64 -4.37
C MET A 108 -3.70 -0.82 -3.90
N VAL A 109 -4.80 -1.55 -4.15
CA VAL A 109 -4.88 -2.99 -3.87
C VAL A 109 -3.85 -3.75 -4.71
N ALA A 110 -3.78 -3.48 -6.01
CA ALA A 110 -2.83 -4.12 -6.91
C ALA A 110 -1.36 -3.82 -6.54
N HIS A 111 -1.05 -2.58 -6.16
CA HIS A 111 0.27 -2.20 -5.66
C HIS A 111 0.62 -2.91 -4.36
N SER A 112 -0.35 -3.03 -3.45
CA SER A 112 -0.17 -3.76 -2.20
C SER A 112 0.18 -5.23 -2.45
N ASP A 113 -0.54 -5.89 -3.37
CA ASP A 113 -0.27 -7.29 -3.74
C ASP A 113 1.09 -7.46 -4.43
N ALA A 114 1.47 -6.53 -5.30
CA ALA A 114 2.79 -6.55 -5.95
C ALA A 114 3.93 -6.41 -4.94
N ILE A 115 3.79 -5.52 -3.94
CA ILE A 115 4.80 -5.36 -2.88
C ILE A 115 4.87 -6.62 -2.02
N LEU A 116 3.72 -7.21 -1.65
CA LEU A 116 3.68 -8.45 -0.87
C LEU A 116 4.38 -9.61 -1.61
N ALA A 117 4.17 -9.74 -2.91
CA ALA A 117 4.86 -10.72 -3.74
C ALA A 117 6.38 -10.51 -3.73
N CYS A 118 6.83 -9.25 -3.89
CA CYS A 118 8.25 -8.91 -3.83
C CYS A 118 8.89 -9.25 -2.47
N LEU A 119 8.16 -9.04 -1.36
CA LEU A 119 8.62 -9.45 -0.02
C LEU A 119 8.71 -10.97 0.14
N ASP A 120 7.81 -11.72 -0.49
CA ASP A 120 7.80 -13.18 -0.45
C ASP A 120 8.96 -13.78 -1.25
N GLU A 121 9.33 -13.18 -2.38
CA GLU A 121 10.53 -13.53 -3.16
C GLU A 121 11.81 -13.36 -2.32
N VAL A 122 11.98 -12.20 -1.67
CA VAL A 122 13.13 -11.94 -0.78
C VAL A 122 13.21 -12.97 0.35
N LYS A 123 12.08 -13.35 0.94
CA LYS A 123 12.03 -14.37 2.00
C LYS A 123 12.46 -15.75 1.48
N GLN A 124 12.02 -16.14 0.29
CA GLN A 124 12.38 -17.43 -0.31
C GLN A 124 13.86 -17.50 -0.67
N GLY A 125 14.41 -16.41 -1.24
CA GLY A 125 15.84 -16.30 -1.54
C GLY A 125 16.73 -16.33 -0.29
N ALA A 126 16.25 -15.79 0.84
CA ALA A 126 16.97 -15.83 2.12
C ALA A 126 16.94 -17.21 2.81
N GLY A 127 15.98 -18.07 2.50
CA GLY A 127 15.85 -19.42 3.07
C GLY A 127 16.58 -20.52 2.29
N GLN A 128 17.15 -20.20 1.12
CA GLN A 128 17.86 -21.14 0.24
C GLN A 128 19.39 -20.92 0.22
N ALA A 129 19.91 -20.04 1.09
CA ALA A 129 21.34 -19.73 1.19
C ALA A 129 22.04 -20.46 2.34
#